data_AF-A8RRB0-F1
#
_entry.id   AF-A8RRB0-F1
#
_cell.length_a   1.000
_cell.length_b   1.000
_cell.length_c   1.000
_cell.angle_alpha   90.00
_cell.angle_beta   90.00
_cell.angle_gamma   90.00
#
_symmetry.space_group_name_H-M   'P 1'
#
loop_
_entity.id
_entity.type
_entity.pdbx_description
1 polymer ?
#
loop_
_entity_poly.entity_id
_entity_poly.type
_entity_poly.pdbx_seq_one_letter_code
_entity_poly.pdbx_strand_id
1 'polypeptide(L)'
;MKLEQMKIKELLDTSHTIAEKLFEGHEYPWEVLGDINGFIESLGASLPENEYKKIGKNIWIHKTAQMAPTTAMGGPMIIGPKVQIRNGAFLRGGVILGQHVVIGNSCEIKNSIIFDEAQVPHFNYVGDSILGYKAHMGAGAVTSNVKADKGLVKVHAEDGDVETGRKKFGAILGDHAEIGCNSVLNPGTVIGRNSNVYPLSSVRGCVPSDSIYKGQDNIVVKEAREVETEQEAPEAPEKGKGGLKVVK
;
A
#
# COMPACT_ATOMS: atom_id res chain seq x y z
N MET A 1 3.91 11.17 -16.83
CA MET A 1 3.35 9.81 -16.98
C MET A 1 2.06 9.95 -17.75
N LYS A 2 1.95 9.25 -18.87
CA LYS A 2 0.77 9.25 -19.75
C LYS A 2 -0.29 8.29 -19.22
N LEU A 3 -1.54 8.47 -19.65
CA LEU A 3 -2.67 7.61 -19.25
C LEU A 3 -2.41 6.13 -19.51
N GLU A 4 -1.85 5.80 -20.68
CA GLU A 4 -1.53 4.41 -21.04
C GLU A 4 -0.65 3.71 -20.01
N GLN A 5 0.23 4.45 -19.32
CA GLN A 5 1.15 3.91 -18.31
C GLN A 5 0.50 3.74 -16.94
N MET A 6 -0.74 4.22 -16.76
CA MET A 6 -1.48 4.14 -15.49
C MET A 6 -2.53 3.02 -15.48
N LYS A 7 -2.63 2.25 -16.56
CA LYS A 7 -3.55 1.11 -16.64
C LYS A 7 -3.17 0.04 -15.62
N ILE A 8 -4.15 -0.76 -15.21
CA ILE A 8 -3.97 -1.82 -14.20
C ILE A 8 -2.76 -2.70 -14.53
N LYS A 9 -2.70 -3.24 -15.76
CA LYS A 9 -1.59 -4.11 -16.20
C LYS A 9 -0.21 -3.45 -16.14
N GLU A 10 -0.12 -2.13 -16.28
CA GLU A 10 1.16 -1.41 -16.27
C GLU A 10 1.65 -1.13 -14.85
N LEU A 11 0.74 -1.10 -13.86
CA LEU A 11 1.05 -0.78 -12.47
C LEU A 11 1.05 -2.01 -11.54
N LEU A 12 0.15 -2.96 -11.77
CA LEU A 12 -0.20 -4.02 -10.83
C LEU A 12 -0.26 -5.38 -11.52
N ASP A 13 0.46 -6.35 -11.00
CA ASP A 13 0.24 -7.77 -11.27
C ASP A 13 -0.87 -8.28 -10.35
N THR A 14 -2.07 -8.41 -10.91
CA THR A 14 -3.28 -8.79 -10.15
C THR A 14 -3.27 -10.23 -9.66
N SER A 15 -2.35 -11.07 -10.13
CA SER A 15 -2.19 -12.44 -9.61
C SER A 15 -1.65 -12.46 -8.18
N HIS A 16 -1.04 -11.35 -7.73
CA HIS A 16 -0.55 -11.14 -6.37
C HIS A 16 -1.60 -10.55 -5.41
N THR A 17 -2.88 -10.85 -5.64
CA THR A 17 -3.96 -10.52 -4.71
C THR A 17 -5.13 -11.48 -4.84
N ILE A 18 -5.79 -11.77 -3.71
CA ILE A 18 -7.05 -12.52 -3.70
C ILE A 18 -8.20 -11.75 -4.40
N ALA A 19 -8.00 -10.46 -4.64
CA ALA A 19 -8.97 -9.58 -5.28
C ALA A 19 -8.81 -9.48 -6.80
N GLU A 20 -8.09 -10.38 -7.47
CA GLU A 20 -7.85 -10.33 -8.92
C GLU A 20 -9.11 -10.03 -9.73
N LYS A 21 -10.19 -10.77 -9.47
CA LYS A 21 -11.49 -10.62 -10.16
C LYS A 21 -12.14 -9.25 -10.02
N LEU A 22 -11.79 -8.50 -8.98
CA LEU A 22 -12.31 -7.14 -8.78
C LEU A 22 -11.79 -6.17 -9.87
N PHE A 23 -10.65 -6.47 -10.48
CA PHE A 23 -10.04 -5.65 -11.51
C PHE A 23 -10.54 -5.99 -12.92
N GLU A 24 -11.26 -7.11 -13.10
CA GLU A 24 -11.79 -7.51 -14.40
C GLU A 24 -12.80 -6.48 -14.92
N GLY A 25 -12.63 -6.04 -16.18
CA GLY A 25 -13.52 -5.06 -16.81
C GLY A 25 -13.21 -3.59 -16.48
N HIS A 26 -12.19 -3.32 -15.66
CA HIS A 26 -11.70 -1.97 -15.37
C HIS A 26 -10.42 -1.68 -16.15
N GLU A 27 -10.19 -0.41 -16.48
CA GLU A 27 -8.98 0.02 -17.18
C GLU A 27 -7.95 0.57 -16.20
N TYR A 28 -8.41 1.31 -15.18
CA TYR A 28 -7.55 1.99 -14.21
C TYR A 28 -7.78 1.48 -12.78
N PRO A 29 -6.73 1.38 -11.94
CA PRO A 29 -6.86 0.79 -10.61
C PRO A 29 -7.85 1.49 -9.69
N TRP A 30 -7.99 2.82 -9.79
CA TRP A 30 -8.86 3.58 -8.88
C TRP A 30 -10.36 3.37 -9.14
N GLU A 31 -10.73 2.78 -10.26
CA GLU A 31 -12.13 2.53 -10.62
C GLU A 31 -12.78 1.54 -9.64
N VAL A 32 -12.02 0.55 -9.16
CA VAL A 32 -12.53 -0.51 -8.28
C VAL A 32 -12.78 -0.05 -6.84
N LEU A 33 -12.29 1.14 -6.45
CA LEU A 33 -12.37 1.63 -5.06
C LEU A 33 -13.82 1.80 -4.57
N GLY A 34 -14.80 1.88 -5.48
CA GLY A 34 -16.23 1.93 -5.14
C GLY A 34 -16.80 0.57 -4.75
N ASP A 35 -16.23 -0.50 -5.29
CA ASP A 35 -16.82 -1.83 -5.31
C ASP A 35 -16.20 -2.77 -4.26
N ILE A 36 -15.12 -2.33 -3.60
CA ILE A 36 -14.38 -3.11 -2.58
C ILE A 36 -15.30 -3.75 -1.54
N ASN A 37 -16.26 -2.99 -0.98
CA ASN A 37 -17.12 -3.52 0.08
C ASN A 37 -18.02 -4.66 -0.43
N GLY A 38 -18.68 -4.47 -1.58
CA GLY A 38 -19.53 -5.50 -2.18
C GLY A 38 -18.73 -6.72 -2.61
N PHE A 39 -17.53 -6.50 -3.13
CA PHE A 39 -16.61 -7.57 -3.50
C PHE A 39 -16.16 -8.39 -2.29
N ILE A 40 -15.81 -7.75 -1.18
CA ILE A 40 -15.45 -8.44 0.07
C ILE A 40 -16.60 -9.33 0.55
N GLU A 41 -17.83 -8.83 0.52
CA GLU A 41 -18.98 -9.61 0.99
C GLU A 41 -19.27 -10.82 0.10
N SER A 42 -19.16 -10.65 -1.21
CA SER A 42 -19.32 -11.72 -2.19
C SER A 42 -18.20 -12.77 -2.10
N LEU A 43 -16.94 -12.35 -2.22
CA LEU A 43 -15.78 -13.25 -2.16
C LEU A 43 -15.70 -13.93 -0.79
N GLY A 44 -15.84 -13.16 0.29
CA GLY A 44 -15.79 -13.65 1.66
C GLY A 44 -16.77 -14.78 1.93
N ALA A 45 -18.01 -14.68 1.40
CA ALA A 45 -19.02 -15.73 1.55
C ALA A 45 -18.65 -17.05 0.86
N SER A 46 -17.72 -17.03 -0.10
CA SER A 46 -17.23 -18.21 -0.82
C SER A 46 -15.91 -18.76 -0.28
N LEU A 47 -15.28 -18.09 0.70
CA LEU A 47 -13.99 -18.53 1.23
C LEU A 47 -14.14 -19.82 2.04
N PRO A 48 -13.16 -20.75 1.96
CA PRO A 48 -13.22 -22.04 2.63
C PRO A 48 -13.22 -21.88 4.16
N GLU A 49 -14.29 -22.37 4.83
CA GLU A 49 -14.46 -22.23 6.28
C GLU A 49 -13.39 -22.95 7.13
N ASN A 50 -12.72 -23.95 6.56
CA ASN A 50 -11.58 -24.64 7.20
C ASN A 50 -10.27 -23.83 7.15
N GLU A 51 -10.26 -22.71 6.43
CA GLU A 51 -9.11 -21.80 6.34
C GLU A 51 -9.44 -20.41 6.87
N TYR A 52 -10.65 -19.91 6.63
CA TYR A 52 -11.09 -18.58 7.04
C TYR A 52 -12.14 -18.64 8.14
N LYS A 53 -11.85 -17.94 9.24
CA LYS A 53 -12.84 -17.67 10.29
C LYS A 53 -13.56 -16.37 9.99
N LYS A 54 -14.89 -16.43 9.89
CA LYS A 54 -15.74 -15.24 9.85
C LYS A 54 -16.03 -14.72 11.27
N ILE A 55 -15.84 -13.43 11.50
CA ILE A 55 -16.21 -12.73 12.74
C ILE A 55 -16.90 -11.40 12.44
N GLY A 56 -17.57 -10.83 13.44
CA GLY A 56 -18.12 -9.46 13.37
C GLY A 56 -19.00 -9.19 12.14
N LYS A 57 -18.94 -7.95 11.64
CA LYS A 57 -19.65 -7.51 10.44
C LYS A 57 -18.86 -7.84 9.18
N ASN A 58 -18.91 -9.11 8.73
CA ASN A 58 -18.28 -9.55 7.48
C ASN A 58 -16.74 -9.37 7.47
N ILE A 59 -16.08 -9.90 8.52
CA ILE A 59 -14.62 -9.94 8.63
C ILE A 59 -14.17 -11.39 8.48
N TRP A 60 -13.38 -11.69 7.45
CA TRP A 60 -12.82 -13.02 7.22
C TRP A 60 -11.32 -13.00 7.49
N ILE A 61 -10.86 -13.92 8.34
CA ILE A 61 -9.46 -13.98 8.77
C ILE A 61 -8.92 -15.37 8.50
N HIS A 62 -7.86 -15.45 7.70
CA HIS A 62 -7.17 -16.71 7.46
C HIS A 62 -6.53 -17.23 8.74
N LYS A 63 -6.58 -18.55 8.99
CA LYS A 63 -6.09 -19.20 10.21
C LYS A 63 -4.61 -18.99 10.53
N THR A 64 -3.81 -18.61 9.53
CA THR A 64 -2.37 -18.33 9.69
C THR A 64 -2.05 -16.85 9.89
N ALA A 65 -3.04 -15.95 9.82
CA ALA A 65 -2.84 -14.55 10.12
C ALA A 65 -2.53 -14.37 11.62
N GLN A 66 -1.56 -13.51 11.92
CA GLN A 66 -1.13 -13.21 13.27
C GLN A 66 -1.47 -11.75 13.59
N MET A 67 -2.21 -11.55 14.66
CA MET A 67 -2.76 -10.25 15.01
C MET A 67 -2.49 -9.92 16.46
N ALA A 68 -2.01 -8.70 16.71
CA ALA A 68 -1.88 -8.16 18.04
C ALA A 68 -3.27 -8.06 18.72
N PRO A 69 -3.41 -8.38 20.02
CA PRO A 69 -4.67 -8.26 20.76
C PRO A 69 -5.26 -6.85 20.76
N THR A 70 -4.43 -5.82 20.55
CA THR A 70 -4.83 -4.41 20.50
C THR A 70 -5.41 -3.98 19.14
N THR A 71 -5.48 -4.88 18.15
CA THR A 71 -5.97 -4.52 16.82
C THR A 71 -7.45 -4.15 16.86
N ALA A 72 -7.78 -2.95 16.41
CA ALA A 72 -9.16 -2.52 16.24
C ALA A 72 -9.63 -2.80 14.81
N MET A 73 -10.84 -3.35 14.65
CA MET A 73 -11.40 -3.69 13.34
C MET A 73 -12.88 -3.29 13.23
N GLY A 74 -13.23 -2.60 12.15
CA GLY A 74 -14.59 -2.43 11.66
C GLY A 74 -14.69 -3.04 10.27
N GLY A 75 -15.56 -4.05 10.07
CA GLY A 75 -15.72 -4.69 8.76
C GLY A 75 -16.46 -3.83 7.73
N PRO A 76 -16.54 -4.28 6.46
CA PRO A 76 -16.11 -5.60 5.99
C PRO A 76 -14.60 -5.66 5.68
N MET A 77 -13.97 -6.84 5.79
CA MET A 77 -12.57 -7.04 5.36
C MET A 77 -12.20 -8.52 5.14
N ILE A 78 -11.16 -8.75 4.33
CA ILE A 78 -10.50 -10.05 4.15
C ILE A 78 -9.04 -9.91 4.57
N ILE A 79 -8.61 -10.75 5.50
CA ILE A 79 -7.23 -10.84 5.99
C ILE A 79 -6.63 -12.15 5.51
N GLY A 80 -5.70 -12.06 4.55
CA GLY A 80 -5.10 -13.20 3.87
C GLY A 80 -4.11 -14.02 4.72
N PRO A 81 -3.50 -15.06 4.10
CA PRO A 81 -2.57 -15.96 4.77
C PRO A 81 -1.31 -15.26 5.28
N LYS A 82 -0.86 -15.64 6.48
CA LYS A 82 0.42 -15.21 7.08
C LYS A 82 0.59 -13.68 7.18
N VAL A 83 -0.52 -12.94 7.13
CA VAL A 83 -0.53 -11.50 7.42
C VAL A 83 -0.10 -11.27 8.86
N GLN A 84 0.69 -10.23 9.09
CA GLN A 84 1.07 -9.77 10.42
C GLN A 84 0.46 -8.41 10.70
N ILE A 85 -0.39 -8.33 11.73
CA ILE A 85 -0.96 -7.07 12.22
C ILE A 85 -0.39 -6.79 13.61
N ARG A 86 0.37 -5.70 13.74
CA ARG A 86 1.09 -5.34 14.97
C ARG A 86 0.26 -4.39 15.86
N ASN A 87 0.82 -4.05 17.02
CA ASN A 87 0.13 -3.33 18.08
C ASN A 87 -0.45 -1.99 17.63
N GLY A 88 -1.67 -1.69 18.07
CA GLY A 88 -2.36 -0.42 17.83
C GLY A 88 -2.85 -0.19 16.39
N ALA A 89 -2.78 -1.18 15.50
CA ALA A 89 -3.33 -1.06 14.16
C ALA A 89 -4.86 -0.91 14.18
N PHE A 90 -5.40 -0.08 13.28
CA PHE A 90 -6.83 0.15 13.11
C PHE A 90 -7.27 -0.09 11.66
N LEU A 91 -8.06 -1.14 11.43
CA LEU A 91 -8.65 -1.45 10.13
C LEU A 91 -10.12 -1.01 10.12
N ARG A 92 -10.45 0.00 9.31
CA ARG A 92 -11.76 0.70 9.37
C ARG A 92 -12.88 0.08 8.54
N GLY A 93 -12.54 -0.85 7.65
CA GLY A 93 -13.47 -1.51 6.73
C GLY A 93 -13.18 -1.18 5.27
N GLY A 94 -13.68 -2.05 4.39
CA GLY A 94 -13.28 -2.08 2.98
C GLY A 94 -11.81 -2.45 2.82
N VAL A 95 -11.31 -3.40 3.61
CA VAL A 95 -9.87 -3.75 3.58
C VAL A 95 -9.67 -5.16 3.03
N ILE A 96 -8.78 -5.30 2.06
CA ILE A 96 -8.31 -6.60 1.58
C ILE A 96 -6.80 -6.63 1.76
N LEU A 97 -6.30 -7.57 2.55
CA LEU A 97 -4.88 -7.82 2.72
C LEU A 97 -4.52 -9.15 2.04
N GLY A 98 -3.60 -9.10 1.09
CA GLY A 98 -2.98 -10.25 0.44
C GLY A 98 -2.15 -11.08 1.41
N GLN A 99 -1.55 -12.16 0.91
CA GLN A 99 -0.68 -12.98 1.74
C GLN A 99 0.58 -12.25 2.17
N HIS A 100 1.13 -12.59 3.34
CA HIS A 100 2.40 -12.06 3.84
C HIS A 100 2.46 -10.53 4.04
N VAL A 101 1.32 -9.83 4.00
CA VAL A 101 1.26 -8.39 4.26
C VAL A 101 1.64 -8.08 5.70
N VAL A 102 2.37 -6.99 5.90
CA VAL A 102 2.68 -6.45 7.23
C VAL A 102 1.93 -5.13 7.44
N ILE A 103 1.01 -5.12 8.39
CA ILE A 103 0.42 -3.90 8.94
C ILE A 103 1.04 -3.69 10.32
N GLY A 104 1.97 -2.76 10.41
CA GLY A 104 2.73 -2.56 11.63
C GLY A 104 2.09 -1.59 12.61
N ASN A 105 2.89 -1.02 13.51
CA ASN A 105 2.33 -0.40 14.71
C ASN A 105 1.62 0.92 14.40
N SER A 106 0.45 1.10 15.02
CA SER A 106 -0.33 2.33 14.92
C SER A 106 -0.64 2.76 13.48
N CYS A 107 -0.75 1.79 12.57
CA CYS A 107 -1.19 2.04 11.20
C CYS A 107 -2.72 2.04 11.12
N GLU A 108 -3.29 2.95 10.34
CA GLU A 108 -4.72 3.01 10.06
C GLU A 108 -4.97 2.73 8.57
N ILE A 109 -5.79 1.70 8.29
CA ILE A 109 -6.13 1.29 6.92
C ILE A 109 -7.65 1.41 6.71
N LYS A 110 -8.05 2.00 5.59
CA LYS A 110 -9.46 2.19 5.22
C LYS A 110 -9.66 2.04 3.72
N ASN A 111 -10.69 1.30 3.30
CA ASN A 111 -11.12 1.20 1.90
C ASN A 111 -9.94 0.97 0.93
N SER A 112 -9.10 -0.03 1.20
CA SER A 112 -7.84 -0.22 0.48
C SER A 112 -7.56 -1.70 0.20
N ILE A 113 -6.88 -1.95 -0.93
CA ILE A 113 -6.41 -3.27 -1.34
C ILE A 113 -4.88 -3.26 -1.21
N ILE A 114 -4.36 -4.15 -0.37
CA ILE A 114 -2.93 -4.29 -0.12
C ILE A 114 -2.52 -5.66 -0.67
N PHE A 115 -1.74 -5.67 -1.74
CA PHE A 115 -1.33 -6.88 -2.45
C PHE A 115 -0.31 -7.67 -1.63
N ASP A 116 0.00 -8.87 -2.10
CA ASP A 116 0.91 -9.79 -1.44
C ASP A 116 2.25 -9.15 -1.09
N GLU A 117 2.79 -9.54 0.06
CA GLU A 117 4.11 -9.12 0.57
C GLU A 117 4.31 -7.61 0.74
N ALA A 118 3.28 -6.79 0.55
CA ALA A 118 3.36 -5.35 0.77
C ALA A 118 3.46 -5.01 2.26
N GLN A 119 4.14 -3.91 2.58
CA GLN A 119 4.49 -3.53 3.94
C GLN A 119 4.07 -2.10 4.27
N VAL A 120 3.31 -1.98 5.36
CA VAL A 120 2.83 -0.72 5.93
C VAL A 120 3.21 -0.71 7.41
N PRO A 121 4.49 -0.48 7.74
CA PRO A 121 5.11 -0.95 8.97
C PRO A 121 4.95 -0.02 10.17
N HIS A 122 4.84 1.30 10.01
CA HIS A 122 4.93 2.22 11.16
C HIS A 122 4.17 3.53 10.92
N PHE A 123 3.15 3.81 11.74
CA PHE A 123 2.47 5.12 11.80
C PHE A 123 1.91 5.61 10.45
N ASN A 124 1.48 4.69 9.59
CA ASN A 124 0.96 5.03 8.28
C ASN A 124 -0.56 5.23 8.34
N TYR A 125 -1.06 6.18 7.54
CA TYR A 125 -2.46 6.25 7.16
C TYR A 125 -2.60 5.84 5.70
N VAL A 126 -3.36 4.77 5.42
CA VAL A 126 -3.64 4.28 4.06
C VAL A 126 -5.16 4.24 3.86
N GLY A 127 -5.67 5.18 3.07
CA GLY A 127 -7.10 5.39 2.89
C GLY A 127 -7.48 5.53 1.43
N ASP A 128 -8.45 4.74 0.97
CA ASP A 128 -8.96 4.80 -0.41
C ASP A 128 -7.82 4.60 -1.44
N SER A 129 -6.99 3.58 -1.22
CA SER A 129 -5.71 3.36 -1.90
C SER A 129 -5.51 1.90 -2.34
N ILE A 130 -4.60 1.68 -3.29
CA ILE A 130 -4.16 0.34 -3.70
C ILE A 130 -2.65 0.29 -3.64
N LEU A 131 -2.12 -0.70 -2.93
CA LEU A 131 -0.68 -0.93 -2.78
C LEU A 131 -0.34 -2.25 -3.45
N GLY A 132 0.47 -2.19 -4.52
CA GLY A 132 0.86 -3.32 -5.36
C GLY A 132 1.79 -4.32 -4.68
N TYR A 133 2.12 -5.39 -5.42
CA TYR A 133 2.94 -6.50 -4.93
C TYR A 133 4.26 -5.96 -4.39
N LYS A 134 4.66 -6.35 -3.17
CA LYS A 134 5.90 -5.89 -2.53
C LYS A 134 6.06 -4.36 -2.44
N ALA A 135 4.97 -3.59 -2.53
CA ALA A 135 5.03 -2.16 -2.26
C ALA A 135 5.33 -1.91 -0.78
N HIS A 136 6.08 -0.85 -0.47
CA HIS A 136 6.45 -0.52 0.90
C HIS A 136 6.24 0.96 1.19
N MET A 137 5.68 1.22 2.38
CA MET A 137 5.46 2.55 2.93
C MET A 137 6.47 2.82 4.03
N GLY A 138 7.33 3.83 3.87
CA GLY A 138 8.22 4.28 4.92
C GLY A 138 7.45 4.76 6.16
N ALA A 139 8.12 4.74 7.31
CA ALA A 139 7.51 5.15 8.58
C ALA A 139 6.92 6.56 8.50
N GLY A 140 5.68 6.73 8.97
CA GLY A 140 4.98 8.01 8.96
C GLY A 140 4.52 8.50 7.58
N ALA A 141 4.75 7.74 6.50
CA ALA A 141 4.22 8.07 5.19
C ALA A 141 2.69 7.89 5.17
N VAL A 142 1.97 8.76 4.45
CA VAL A 142 0.51 8.77 4.42
C VAL A 142 -0.04 8.91 3.00
N THR A 143 -1.17 8.27 2.73
CA THR A 143 -1.99 8.54 1.55
C THR A 143 -3.12 9.49 1.93
N SER A 144 -2.94 10.78 1.66
CA SER A 144 -4.03 11.74 1.84
C SER A 144 -5.12 11.46 0.81
N ASN A 145 -6.36 11.30 1.24
CA ASN A 145 -7.46 10.86 0.38
C ASN A 145 -8.51 11.93 0.10
N VAL A 146 -8.44 13.10 0.72
CA VAL A 146 -9.41 14.18 0.54
C VAL A 146 -8.66 15.46 0.19
N LYS A 147 -9.10 16.13 -0.87
CA LYS A 147 -8.56 17.45 -1.23
C LYS A 147 -8.91 18.49 -0.17
N ALA A 148 -8.03 19.46 0.02
CA ALA A 148 -8.26 20.57 0.96
C ALA A 148 -9.52 21.38 0.58
N ASP A 149 -9.75 21.59 -0.72
CA ASP A 149 -10.90 22.29 -1.28
C ASP A 149 -12.22 21.48 -1.25
N LYS A 150 -12.16 20.21 -0.80
CA LYS A 150 -13.29 19.26 -0.78
C LYS A 150 -13.91 18.95 -2.14
N GLY A 151 -13.23 19.33 -3.23
CA GLY A 151 -13.62 18.98 -4.59
C GLY A 151 -13.40 17.49 -4.90
N LEU A 152 -13.83 17.08 -6.09
CA LEU A 152 -13.53 15.75 -6.59
C LEU A 152 -12.03 15.61 -6.87
N VAL A 153 -11.50 14.43 -6.58
CA VAL A 153 -10.11 14.04 -6.84
C VAL A 153 -9.95 13.79 -8.33
N LYS A 154 -8.84 14.26 -8.90
CA LYS A 154 -8.44 13.98 -10.28
C LYS A 154 -7.09 13.27 -10.26
N VAL A 155 -6.84 12.48 -11.30
CA VAL A 155 -5.48 12.00 -11.60
C VAL A 155 -4.88 12.92 -12.64
N HIS A 156 -3.68 13.42 -12.38
CA HIS A 156 -2.98 14.34 -13.28
C HIS A 156 -2.02 13.55 -14.18
N ALA A 157 -2.44 13.25 -15.41
CA ALA A 157 -1.58 12.66 -16.42
C ALA A 157 -0.99 13.73 -17.34
N GLU A 158 0.09 13.37 -18.04
CA GLU A 158 0.81 14.26 -18.96
C GLU A 158 -0.04 14.64 -20.18
N ASP A 159 -0.90 13.72 -20.61
CA ASP A 159 -1.82 13.83 -21.74
C ASP A 159 -3.25 14.24 -21.33
N GLY A 160 -3.47 14.59 -20.05
CA GLY A 160 -4.71 15.17 -19.56
C GLY A 160 -5.10 14.75 -18.15
N ASP A 161 -5.96 15.55 -17.51
CA ASP A 161 -6.56 15.18 -16.23
C ASP A 161 -7.64 14.10 -16.40
N VAL A 162 -7.65 13.10 -15.52
CA VAL A 162 -8.74 12.12 -15.40
C VAL A 162 -9.66 12.52 -14.25
N GLU A 163 -10.93 12.73 -14.57
CA GLU A 163 -11.98 12.89 -13.57
C GLU A 163 -12.32 11.54 -12.93
N THR A 164 -12.08 11.38 -11.63
CA THR A 164 -12.38 10.11 -10.95
C THR A 164 -13.83 10.01 -10.48
N GLY A 165 -14.54 11.14 -10.39
CA GLY A 165 -15.87 11.21 -9.77
C GLY A 165 -15.87 11.03 -8.25
N ARG A 166 -14.70 10.90 -7.59
CA ARG A 166 -14.61 10.56 -6.17
C ARG A 166 -14.27 11.76 -5.31
N LYS A 167 -14.96 11.91 -4.17
CA LYS A 167 -14.50 12.80 -3.08
C LYS A 167 -13.32 12.23 -2.30
N LYS A 168 -13.15 10.90 -2.32
CA LYS A 168 -12.10 10.18 -1.62
C LYS A 168 -11.32 9.26 -2.54
N PHE A 169 -10.03 9.53 -2.66
CA PHE A 169 -9.05 8.71 -3.35
C PHE A 169 -7.66 9.09 -2.83
N GLY A 170 -6.99 8.13 -2.20
CA GLY A 170 -5.62 8.25 -1.70
C GLY A 170 -4.62 8.13 -2.83
N ALA A 171 -3.94 6.99 -2.91
CA ALA A 171 -2.88 6.76 -3.88
C ALA A 171 -2.92 5.33 -4.46
N ILE A 172 -2.34 5.18 -5.64
CA ILE A 172 -1.97 3.89 -6.22
C ILE A 172 -0.46 3.76 -6.16
N LEU A 173 0.03 2.69 -5.53
CA LEU A 173 1.42 2.30 -5.56
C LEU A 173 1.53 1.05 -6.45
N GLY A 174 2.29 1.15 -7.52
CA GLY A 174 2.60 0.00 -8.37
C GLY A 174 3.47 -1.02 -7.64
N ASP A 175 3.64 -2.18 -8.28
CA ASP A 175 4.45 -3.26 -7.74
C ASP A 175 5.88 -2.78 -7.45
N HIS A 176 6.43 -3.18 -6.30
CA HIS A 176 7.76 -2.80 -5.82
C HIS A 176 7.99 -1.29 -5.65
N ALA A 177 6.91 -0.49 -5.53
CA ALA A 177 7.03 0.92 -5.21
C ALA A 177 7.46 1.12 -3.75
N GLU A 178 8.39 2.05 -3.53
CA GLU A 178 9.06 2.30 -2.26
C GLU A 178 8.89 3.75 -1.84
N ILE A 179 8.10 4.00 -0.80
CA ILE A 179 7.81 5.36 -0.33
C ILE A 179 8.71 5.73 0.84
N GLY A 180 9.43 6.84 0.72
CA GLY A 180 10.29 7.33 1.80
C GLY A 180 9.51 7.76 3.05
N CYS A 181 10.17 7.70 4.20
CA CYS A 181 9.59 8.05 5.49
C CYS A 181 9.02 9.49 5.50
N ASN A 182 7.92 9.67 6.23
CA ASN A 182 7.22 10.95 6.40
C ASN A 182 6.80 11.64 5.08
N SER A 183 6.73 10.90 3.98
CA SER A 183 6.21 11.42 2.71
C SER A 183 4.68 11.49 2.72
N VAL A 184 4.14 12.52 2.07
CA VAL A 184 2.70 12.70 1.85
C VAL A 184 2.41 12.45 0.39
N LEU A 185 1.66 11.39 0.10
CA LEU A 185 1.06 11.18 -1.21
C LEU A 185 -0.27 11.95 -1.24
N ASN A 186 -0.37 12.98 -2.08
CA ASN A 186 -1.58 13.78 -2.20
C ASN A 186 -2.71 12.98 -2.87
N PRO A 187 -3.99 13.38 -2.70
CA PRO A 187 -5.11 12.66 -3.31
C PRO A 187 -4.93 12.49 -4.82
N GLY A 188 -5.11 11.27 -5.31
CA GLY A 188 -4.95 10.92 -6.73
C GLY A 188 -3.52 10.64 -7.18
N THR A 189 -2.58 10.48 -6.25
CA THR A 189 -1.18 10.17 -6.59
C THR A 189 -1.05 8.76 -7.17
N VAL A 190 -0.31 8.62 -8.26
CA VAL A 190 -0.01 7.33 -8.90
C VAL A 190 1.49 7.13 -8.97
N ILE A 191 2.01 6.08 -8.34
CA ILE A 191 3.42 5.70 -8.36
C ILE A 191 3.57 4.46 -9.22
N GLY A 192 4.42 4.53 -10.25
CA GLY A 192 4.73 3.42 -11.13
C GLY A 192 5.52 2.30 -10.45
N ARG A 193 5.67 1.17 -11.14
CA ARG A 193 6.39 0.00 -10.64
C ARG A 193 7.87 0.33 -10.37
N ASN A 194 8.47 -0.37 -9.41
CA ASN A 194 9.90 -0.29 -9.07
C ASN A 194 10.41 1.12 -8.69
N SER A 195 9.51 2.07 -8.45
CA SER A 195 9.86 3.47 -8.24
C SER A 195 10.09 3.79 -6.77
N ASN A 196 11.00 4.74 -6.51
CA ASN A 196 11.32 5.21 -5.16
C ASN A 196 10.90 6.66 -4.97
N VAL A 197 10.35 6.98 -3.81
CA VAL A 197 10.09 8.35 -3.38
C VAL A 197 11.03 8.69 -2.23
N TYR A 198 11.75 9.80 -2.32
CA TYR A 198 12.62 10.24 -1.22
C TYR A 198 11.82 10.56 0.05
N PRO A 199 12.41 10.39 1.25
CA PRO A 199 11.78 10.80 2.49
C PRO A 199 11.38 12.28 2.47
N LEU A 200 10.40 12.65 3.29
CA LEU A 200 9.90 14.03 3.43
C LEU A 200 9.37 14.63 2.11
N SER A 201 8.94 13.80 1.17
CA SER A 201 8.40 14.26 -0.11
C SER A 201 6.90 14.59 0.00
N SER A 202 6.47 15.71 -0.59
CA SER A 202 5.06 15.96 -0.88
C SER A 202 4.80 15.64 -2.35
N VAL A 203 4.33 14.42 -2.62
CA VAL A 203 4.14 13.95 -4.00
C VAL A 203 2.78 14.40 -4.51
N ARG A 204 2.78 15.12 -5.64
CA ARG A 204 1.55 15.51 -6.35
C ARG A 204 1.63 15.05 -7.80
N GLY A 205 0.59 14.35 -8.22
CA GLY A 205 0.48 13.79 -9.57
C GLY A 205 1.13 12.41 -9.64
N CYS A 206 1.91 12.17 -10.68
CA CYS A 206 2.22 10.83 -11.13
C CYS A 206 3.73 10.63 -11.30
N VAL A 207 4.26 9.54 -10.74
CA VAL A 207 5.67 9.14 -10.86
C VAL A 207 5.74 7.93 -11.81
N PRO A 208 6.44 8.00 -12.95
CA PRO A 208 6.57 6.87 -13.86
C PRO A 208 7.19 5.64 -13.20
N SER A 209 7.04 4.47 -13.83
CA SER A 209 7.78 3.27 -13.43
C SER A 209 9.30 3.49 -13.55
N ASP A 210 10.07 2.69 -12.82
CA ASP A 210 11.52 2.68 -12.85
C ASP A 210 12.12 4.08 -12.64
N SER A 211 11.58 4.82 -11.67
CA SER A 211 11.93 6.22 -11.43
C SER A 211 12.22 6.51 -9.95
N ILE A 212 12.97 7.56 -9.69
CA ILE A 212 13.22 8.12 -8.36
C ILE A 212 12.61 9.52 -8.31
N TYR A 213 11.60 9.71 -7.47
CA TYR A 213 11.06 11.02 -7.13
C TYR A 213 11.95 11.65 -6.05
N LYS A 214 12.70 12.69 -6.45
CA LYS A 214 13.51 13.51 -5.55
C LYS A 214 12.82 14.83 -5.17
N GLY A 215 11.82 15.23 -5.94
CA GLY A 215 11.00 16.42 -5.76
C GLY A 215 10.08 16.65 -6.96
N GLN A 216 9.17 17.63 -6.89
CA GLN A 216 8.14 17.86 -7.91
C GLN A 216 8.73 18.07 -9.31
N ASP A 217 9.82 18.82 -9.39
CA ASP A 217 10.52 19.15 -10.65
C ASP A 217 11.76 18.26 -10.88
N ASN A 218 11.91 17.20 -10.08
CA ASN A 218 13.09 16.34 -10.11
C ASN A 218 12.70 14.87 -9.94
N ILE A 219 12.25 14.29 -11.05
CA ILE A 219 12.02 12.86 -11.20
C ILE A 219 13.06 12.34 -12.17
N VAL A 220 13.86 11.36 -11.74
CA VAL A 220 14.93 10.78 -12.57
C VAL A 220 14.65 9.31 -12.82
N VAL A 221 15.14 8.78 -13.94
CA VAL A 221 15.12 7.34 -14.19
C VAL A 221 15.99 6.63 -13.15
N LYS A 222 15.48 5.52 -12.61
CA LYS A 222 16.19 4.63 -11.70
C LYS A 222 17.03 3.68 -12.54
N GLU A 223 18.33 3.88 -12.52
CA GLU A 223 19.26 2.93 -13.12
C GLU A 223 19.20 1.60 -12.36
N ALA A 224 19.18 0.48 -13.09
CA ALA A 224 19.27 -0.83 -12.50
C ALA A 224 20.62 -0.95 -11.77
N ARG A 225 20.57 -1.06 -10.44
CA ARG A 225 21.75 -1.46 -9.67
C ARG A 225 21.74 -2.99 -9.61
N GLU A 226 22.84 -3.61 -9.98
CA GLU A 226 23.05 -5.03 -9.67
C GLU A 226 22.86 -5.20 -8.17
N VAL A 227 21.91 -6.05 -7.79
CA VAL A 227 21.73 -6.40 -6.38
C VAL A 227 22.93 -7.27 -6.04
N GLU A 228 23.90 -6.71 -5.33
CA GLU A 228 24.92 -7.52 -4.67
C GLU A 228 24.17 -8.50 -3.77
N THR A 229 24.28 -9.79 -4.10
CA THR A 229 23.74 -10.85 -3.25
C THR A 229 24.41 -10.69 -1.89
N GLU A 230 23.61 -10.40 -0.85
CA GLU A 230 24.11 -10.34 0.51
C GLU A 230 24.79 -11.69 0.82
N GLN A 231 26.12 -11.69 0.82
CA GLN A 231 26.87 -12.75 1.46
C GLN A 231 26.52 -12.68 2.95
N GLU A 232 26.10 -13.81 3.53
CA GLU A 232 25.77 -13.92 4.95
C GLU A 232 26.82 -13.19 5.79
N ALA A 233 26.38 -12.18 6.54
CA ALA A 233 27.26 -11.43 7.42
C ALA A 233 27.92 -12.40 8.41
N PRO A 234 29.26 -12.39 8.58
CA PRO A 234 29.91 -13.22 9.58
C PRO A 234 29.41 -12.84 10.97
N GLU A 235 29.27 -13.84 11.84
CA GLU A 235 28.81 -13.67 13.22
C GLU A 235 29.56 -12.55 13.94
N ALA A 236 28.79 -11.65 14.57
CA ALA A 236 29.36 -10.52 15.30
C ALA A 236 30.19 -11.02 16.51
N PRO A 237 31.42 -10.52 16.71
CA PRO A 237 32.21 -10.87 17.88
C PRO A 237 31.57 -10.31 19.17
N GLU A 238 31.72 -11.04 20.28
CA GLU A 238 31.16 -10.70 21.59
C GLU A 238 31.49 -9.25 22.00
N LYS A 239 30.44 -8.52 22.41
CA LYS A 239 30.55 -7.11 22.82
C LYS A 239 31.37 -6.96 24.10
N GLY A 240 32.62 -6.51 23.97
CA GLY A 240 33.38 -5.89 25.05
C GLY A 240 32.70 -4.60 25.53
N LYS A 241 32.62 -4.40 26.85
CA LYS A 241 32.02 -3.21 27.49
C LYS A 241 32.82 -1.95 27.16
N GLY A 242 32.40 -1.20 26.14
CA GLY A 242 32.92 0.13 25.79
C GLY A 242 31.83 1.19 25.93
N GLY A 243 31.99 2.12 26.88
CA GLY A 243 31.03 3.19 27.14
C GLY A 243 30.95 4.23 26.00
N LEU A 244 29.74 4.75 25.75
CA LEU A 244 29.51 5.84 24.80
C LEU A 244 30.20 7.12 25.29
N LYS A 245 31.03 7.73 24.44
CA LYS A 245 31.38 9.14 24.53
C LYS A 245 30.44 9.95 23.65
N VAL A 246 29.70 10.87 24.27
CA VAL A 246 28.94 11.92 23.58
C VAL A 246 29.92 12.85 22.88
N VAL A 247 29.77 13.01 21.57
CA VAL A 247 30.47 14.05 20.81
C VAL A 247 29.55 15.28 20.82
N LYS A 248 30.09 16.42 21.27
CA LYS A 248 29.40 17.73 21.23
C LYS A 248 29.29 18.24 19.81
#